data_AF-A0A3A0D7I0-F1
#
_entry.id   AF-A0A3A0D7I0-F1
#
_cell.length_a   1.000
_cell.length_b   1.000
_cell.length_c   1.000
_cell.angle_alpha   90.00
_cell.angle_beta   90.00
_cell.angle_gamma   90.00
#
_symmetry.space_group_name_H-M   'P 1'
#
loop_
_entity.id
_entity.type
_entity.pdbx_description
1 polymer ?
#
loop_
_entity_poly.entity_id
_entity_poly.type
_entity_poly.pdbx_seq_one_letter_code
_entity_poly.pdbx_strand_id
1 'polypeptide(L)'
;MPLEQRRALVAQRRRKAVLDDWTATPLAVLAGASPQDAAARPDLRIPLAAVVLLIEQSHGDLDAAALFQELREQLRLPLPEPIDPDRAEPERLPLVRIPRLELDKIAIDRVFKLFNRAMLSGASAAATAVAREIISRDSPDFDAAPAYRFLIRSEPDYDQALSLISRARRWAEQAGQPIGEWVLSELEIHIALDDAASVDRSLNEIAALRVKEPGIAEAAYRMLYASGLLEPQQPTLRTAPPAPAAVPTSRLWTPSEPPGPPAAAGGKKPVIWTP
;
A
#
# COMPACT_ATOMS: atom_id res chain seq x y z
N MET A 1 -21.66 -13.18 2.81
CA MET A 1 -21.36 -13.17 1.36
C MET A 1 -19.90 -13.55 1.18
N PRO A 2 -19.58 -14.60 0.42
CA PRO A 2 -18.21 -15.01 0.10
C PRO A 2 -17.40 -13.86 -0.50
N LEU A 3 -16.08 -13.84 -0.24
CA LEU A 3 -15.17 -12.77 -0.68
C LEU A 3 -15.14 -12.64 -2.21
N GLU A 4 -15.07 -13.77 -2.92
CA GLU A 4 -15.13 -13.82 -4.38
C GLU A 4 -16.42 -13.20 -4.94
N GLN A 5 -17.57 -13.52 -4.34
CA GLN A 5 -18.85 -12.97 -4.76
C GLN A 5 -18.92 -11.45 -4.55
N ARG A 6 -18.34 -10.96 -3.44
CA ARG A 6 -18.22 -9.51 -3.19
C ARG A 6 -17.34 -8.84 -4.24
N ARG A 7 -16.20 -9.43 -4.58
CA ARG A 7 -15.27 -8.91 -5.59
C ARG A 7 -15.91 -8.88 -6.98
N ALA A 8 -16.58 -9.96 -7.39
CA ALA A 8 -17.30 -10.01 -8.66
C ALA A 8 -18.36 -8.90 -8.76
N LEU A 9 -19.11 -8.66 -7.67
CA LEU A 9 -20.09 -7.58 -7.62
C LEU A 9 -19.44 -6.19 -7.66
N VAL A 10 -18.32 -5.98 -6.97
CA VAL A 10 -17.57 -4.72 -7.02
C VAL A 10 -17.04 -4.47 -8.44
N ALA A 11 -16.44 -5.48 -9.07
CA ALA A 11 -15.95 -5.39 -10.44
C ALA A 11 -17.08 -5.10 -11.43
N GLN A 12 -18.22 -5.79 -11.30
CA GLN A 12 -19.42 -5.54 -12.11
C GLN A 12 -19.96 -4.13 -11.90
N ARG A 13 -20.03 -3.65 -10.65
CA ARG A 13 -20.52 -2.30 -10.36
C ARG A 13 -19.57 -1.23 -10.89
N ARG A 14 -18.26 -1.43 -10.77
CA ARG A 14 -17.23 -0.54 -11.34
C ARG A 14 -17.34 -0.47 -12.86
N ARG A 15 -17.47 -1.63 -13.51
CA ARG A 15 -17.68 -1.73 -14.95
C ARG A 15 -18.92 -0.96 -15.39
N LYS A 16 -20.06 -1.18 -14.73
CA LYS A 16 -21.30 -0.42 -14.99
C LYS A 16 -21.11 1.08 -14.79
N ALA A 17 -20.47 1.48 -13.70
CA ALA A 17 -20.24 2.88 -13.39
C ALA A 17 -19.41 3.58 -14.49
N VAL A 18 -18.42 2.89 -15.07
CA VAL A 18 -17.54 3.44 -16.10
C VAL A 18 -18.17 3.37 -17.50
N LEU A 19 -18.69 2.21 -17.91
CA LEU A 19 -19.18 1.99 -19.28
C LEU A 19 -20.59 2.53 -19.54
N ASP A 20 -21.45 2.57 -18.51
CA ASP A 20 -22.83 3.03 -18.63
C ASP A 20 -23.01 4.41 -17.99
N ASP A 21 -22.87 4.48 -16.66
CA ASP A 21 -23.33 5.63 -15.87
C ASP A 21 -22.47 6.87 -16.21
N TRP A 22 -21.14 6.72 -16.24
CA TRP A 22 -20.21 7.81 -16.56
C TRP A 22 -20.31 8.25 -18.02
N THR A 23 -20.41 7.32 -18.98
CA THR A 23 -20.43 7.67 -20.41
C THR A 23 -21.71 8.41 -20.82
N ALA A 24 -22.80 8.23 -20.07
CA ALA A 24 -24.05 8.97 -20.26
C ALA A 24 -24.11 10.31 -19.50
N THR A 25 -23.14 10.59 -18.62
CA THR A 25 -23.17 11.79 -17.77
C THR A 25 -22.64 13.03 -18.52
N PRO A 26 -23.40 14.13 -18.62
CA PRO A 26 -22.93 15.39 -19.20
C PRO A 26 -21.71 15.96 -18.47
N LEU A 27 -20.68 16.38 -19.23
CA LEU A 27 -19.46 16.96 -18.67
C LEU A 27 -19.24 18.38 -19.17
N ALA A 28 -18.94 19.31 -18.24
CA ALA A 28 -18.67 20.71 -18.58
C ALA A 28 -17.49 20.87 -19.55
N VAL A 29 -16.43 20.06 -19.38
CA VAL A 29 -15.25 20.02 -20.27
C VAL A 29 -15.58 19.55 -21.68
N LEU A 30 -16.71 18.87 -21.88
CA LEU A 30 -17.24 18.46 -23.18
C LEU A 30 -18.39 19.38 -23.65
N ALA A 31 -18.39 20.64 -23.22
CA ALA A 31 -19.42 21.64 -23.52
C ALA A 31 -20.83 21.18 -23.13
N GLY A 32 -20.96 20.44 -22.02
CA GLY A 32 -22.22 19.90 -21.54
C GLY A 32 -22.70 18.65 -22.27
N ALA A 33 -21.92 18.11 -23.22
CA ALA A 33 -22.21 16.82 -23.83
C ALA A 33 -21.79 15.66 -22.90
N SER A 34 -22.45 14.52 -23.02
CA SER A 34 -21.96 13.26 -22.44
C SER A 34 -20.76 12.73 -23.23
N PRO A 35 -19.89 11.88 -22.65
CA PRO A 35 -18.86 11.19 -23.41
C PRO A 35 -19.37 10.45 -24.65
N GLN A 36 -20.55 9.82 -24.57
CA GLN A 36 -21.19 9.14 -25.72
C GLN A 36 -21.55 10.14 -26.84
N ASP A 37 -22.17 11.26 -26.50
CA ASP A 37 -22.55 12.28 -27.50
C ASP A 37 -21.32 12.97 -28.09
N ALA A 38 -20.30 13.22 -27.25
CA ALA A 38 -19.04 13.82 -27.67
C ALA A 38 -18.26 12.94 -28.65
N ALA A 39 -18.43 11.61 -28.60
CA ALA A 39 -17.75 10.70 -29.52
C ALA A 39 -18.15 10.92 -30.99
N ALA A 40 -19.35 11.45 -31.25
CA ALA A 40 -19.82 11.80 -32.59
C ALA A 40 -19.34 13.18 -33.07
N ARG A 41 -18.67 13.96 -32.20
CA ARG A 41 -18.32 15.37 -32.42
C ARG A 41 -16.82 15.54 -32.66
N PRO A 42 -16.36 15.83 -33.90
CA PRO A 42 -14.94 15.93 -34.21
C PRO A 42 -14.19 16.99 -33.39
N ASP A 43 -14.86 18.10 -33.06
CA ASP A 43 -14.33 19.19 -32.22
C ASP A 43 -14.03 18.76 -30.79
N LEU A 44 -14.75 17.75 -30.27
CA LEU A 44 -14.58 17.25 -28.91
C LEU A 44 -13.67 16.03 -28.79
N ARG A 45 -13.08 15.55 -29.89
CA ARG A 45 -12.28 14.32 -29.89
C ARG A 45 -11.07 14.38 -28.93
N ILE A 46 -10.34 15.49 -28.93
CA ILE A 46 -9.18 15.67 -28.04
C ILE A 46 -9.63 15.83 -26.57
N PRO A 47 -10.59 16.71 -26.23
CA PRO A 47 -11.16 16.78 -24.89
C PRO A 47 -11.66 15.43 -24.37
N LEU A 48 -12.39 14.67 -25.19
CA LEU A 48 -12.90 13.35 -24.83
C LEU A 48 -11.76 12.38 -24.51
N ALA A 49 -10.75 12.30 -25.38
CA ALA A 49 -9.58 11.47 -25.14
C ALA A 49 -8.83 11.85 -23.87
N ALA A 50 -8.72 13.16 -23.56
CA ALA A 50 -8.09 13.65 -22.35
C ALA A 50 -8.85 13.26 -21.08
N VAL A 51 -10.19 13.35 -21.09
CA VAL A 51 -11.00 12.95 -19.92
C VAL A 51 -10.92 11.43 -19.69
N VAL A 52 -10.99 10.62 -20.75
CA VAL A 52 -10.81 9.16 -20.63
C VAL A 52 -9.44 8.84 -20.02
N LEU A 53 -8.39 9.53 -20.47
CA LEU A 53 -7.05 9.36 -19.92
C LEU A 53 -6.97 9.73 -18.42
N LEU A 54 -7.67 10.79 -17.98
CA LEU A 54 -7.69 11.18 -16.56
C LEU A 54 -8.36 10.12 -15.68
N ILE A 55 -9.45 9.50 -16.15
CA ILE A 55 -10.15 8.45 -15.39
C ILE A 55 -9.34 7.16 -15.37
N GLU A 56 -8.70 6.82 -16.48
CA GLU A 56 -7.76 5.70 -16.53
C GLU A 56 -6.61 5.88 -15.53
N GLN A 57 -6.04 7.09 -15.45
CA GLN A 57 -4.99 7.40 -14.49
C GLN A 57 -5.46 7.33 -13.04
N SER A 58 -6.71 7.72 -12.75
CA SER A 58 -7.26 7.67 -11.40
C SER A 58 -7.54 6.25 -10.92
N HIS A 59 -7.72 5.30 -11.83
CA HIS A 59 -8.01 3.91 -11.48
C HIS A 59 -6.77 3.15 -10.99
N GLY A 60 -5.56 3.63 -11.30
CA GLY A 60 -4.29 3.25 -10.66
C GLY A 60 -3.84 1.79 -10.82
N ASP A 61 -4.69 0.93 -11.37
CA ASP A 61 -4.54 -0.51 -11.45
C ASP A 61 -4.48 -0.98 -12.91
N LEU A 62 -3.53 -1.87 -13.19
CA LEU A 62 -3.32 -2.45 -14.53
C LEU A 62 -4.46 -3.37 -14.94
N ASP A 63 -5.17 -3.97 -13.99
CA ASP A 63 -6.27 -4.88 -14.29
C ASP A 63 -7.49 -4.12 -14.84
N ALA A 64 -7.49 -2.78 -14.72
CA ALA A 64 -8.45 -1.92 -15.39
C ALA A 64 -8.14 -1.70 -16.89
N ALA A 65 -7.00 -2.15 -17.41
CA ALA A 65 -6.62 -1.94 -18.81
C ALA A 65 -7.68 -2.49 -19.80
N ALA A 66 -8.23 -3.68 -19.53
CA ALA A 66 -9.28 -4.28 -20.36
C ALA A 66 -10.57 -3.43 -20.35
N LEU A 67 -10.95 -2.89 -19.18
CA LEU A 67 -12.09 -1.99 -19.04
C LEU A 67 -11.91 -0.71 -19.86
N PHE A 68 -10.71 -0.12 -19.84
CA PHE A 68 -10.43 1.11 -20.57
C PHE A 68 -10.19 0.90 -22.07
N GLN A 69 -9.75 -0.30 -22.48
CA GLN A 69 -9.76 -0.69 -23.88
C GLN A 69 -11.19 -0.72 -24.41
N GLU A 70 -12.10 -1.41 -23.71
CA GLU A 70 -13.50 -1.47 -24.10
C GLU A 70 -14.18 -0.09 -24.10
N LEU A 71 -13.90 0.74 -23.10
CA LEU A 71 -14.39 2.12 -23.06
C LEU A 71 -13.95 2.91 -24.30
N ARG A 72 -12.69 2.77 -24.71
CA ARG A 72 -12.16 3.44 -25.91
C ARG A 72 -12.82 2.93 -27.18
N GLU A 73 -13.02 1.63 -27.29
CA GLU A 73 -13.73 1.01 -28.42
C GLU A 73 -15.17 1.53 -28.51
N GLN A 74 -15.91 1.56 -27.39
CA GLN A 74 -17.27 2.11 -27.30
C GLN A 74 -17.33 3.58 -27.72
N LEU A 75 -16.34 4.38 -27.32
CA LEU A 75 -16.24 5.80 -27.64
C LEU A 75 -15.51 6.09 -28.97
N ARG A 76 -15.14 5.04 -29.73
CA ARG A 76 -14.40 5.12 -31.01
C ARG A 76 -13.11 5.95 -30.91
N LEU A 77 -12.45 5.88 -29.77
CA LEU A 77 -11.17 6.53 -29.51
C LEU A 77 -10.02 5.63 -29.96
N PRO A 78 -8.89 6.21 -30.39
CA PRO A 78 -7.71 5.43 -30.73
C PRO A 78 -7.18 4.72 -29.48
N LEU A 79 -6.82 3.44 -29.66
CA LEU A 79 -6.15 2.69 -28.61
C LEU A 79 -4.71 3.19 -28.45
N PRO A 80 -4.19 3.28 -27.23
CA PRO A 80 -2.80 3.69 -27.02
C PRO A 80 -1.85 2.61 -27.54
N GLU A 81 -1.04 2.94 -28.55
CA GLU A 81 -0.03 2.02 -29.08
C GLU A 81 1.11 1.79 -28.08
N PRO A 82 1.76 0.61 -28.10
CA PRO A 82 3.03 0.38 -27.41
C PRO A 82 4.08 1.41 -27.81
N ILE A 83 4.96 1.76 -26.86
CA ILE A 83 6.05 2.71 -27.06
C ILE A 83 7.35 1.92 -27.09
N ASP A 84 8.00 1.95 -28.25
CA ASP A 84 9.34 1.41 -28.45
C ASP A 84 10.37 2.32 -27.73
N PRO A 85 11.15 1.80 -26.76
CA PRO A 85 12.14 2.59 -26.04
C PRO A 85 13.30 3.08 -26.91
N ASP A 86 13.54 2.51 -28.09
CA ASP A 86 14.58 3.00 -29.02
C ASP A 86 14.12 4.26 -29.77
N ARG A 87 12.81 4.50 -29.80
CA ARG A 87 12.19 5.66 -30.46
C ARG A 87 11.77 6.76 -29.48
N ALA A 88 12.04 6.56 -28.19
CA ALA A 88 11.67 7.47 -27.12
C ALA A 88 12.80 7.61 -26.10
N GLU A 89 12.70 8.61 -25.20
CA GLU A 89 13.59 8.71 -24.05
C GLU A 89 12.82 8.32 -22.78
N PRO A 90 12.90 7.04 -22.33
CA PRO A 90 12.21 6.51 -21.15
C PRO A 90 12.21 7.43 -19.92
N GLU A 91 13.35 8.05 -19.61
CA GLU A 91 13.53 8.89 -18.44
C GLU A 91 12.75 10.21 -18.53
N ARG A 92 12.44 10.67 -19.74
CA ARG A 92 11.71 11.93 -19.99
C ARG A 92 10.24 11.70 -20.33
N LEU A 93 9.84 10.45 -20.59
CA LEU A 93 8.44 10.11 -20.83
C LEU A 93 7.57 10.52 -19.63
N PRO A 94 6.40 11.15 -19.86
CA PRO A 94 5.42 11.35 -18.80
C PRO A 94 5.05 10.01 -18.16
N LEU A 95 4.97 9.97 -16.82
CA LEU A 95 4.79 8.72 -16.07
C LEU A 95 3.54 7.94 -16.48
N VAL A 96 2.50 8.66 -16.89
CA VAL A 96 1.24 8.13 -17.38
C VAL A 96 1.35 7.34 -18.69
N ARG A 97 2.48 7.46 -19.40
CA ARG A 97 2.79 6.69 -20.62
C ARG A 97 3.69 5.49 -20.35
N ILE A 98 4.28 5.38 -19.16
CA ILE A 98 5.19 4.27 -18.81
C ILE A 98 4.51 2.90 -18.92
N PRO A 99 3.22 2.71 -18.56
CA PRO A 99 2.56 1.42 -18.80
C PRO A 99 2.47 0.97 -20.26
N ARG A 100 2.69 1.88 -21.23
CA ARG A 100 2.72 1.56 -22.66
C ARG A 100 4.13 1.27 -23.17
N LEU A 101 5.15 1.55 -22.37
CA LEU A 101 6.54 1.34 -22.74
C LEU A 101 6.82 -0.16 -22.81
N GLU A 102 7.50 -0.60 -23.86
CA GLU A 102 7.98 -1.99 -23.98
C GLU A 102 9.15 -2.20 -23.02
N LEU A 103 8.81 -2.41 -21.74
CA LEU A 103 9.77 -2.40 -20.66
C LEU A 103 10.82 -3.50 -20.83
N ASP A 104 10.45 -4.65 -21.39
CA ASP A 104 11.30 -5.81 -21.71
C ASP A 104 12.51 -5.47 -22.59
N LYS A 105 12.40 -4.42 -23.42
CA LYS A 105 13.49 -3.93 -24.27
C LYS A 105 14.45 -2.96 -23.58
N ILE A 106 14.16 -2.55 -22.35
CA ILE A 106 14.97 -1.59 -21.59
C ILE A 106 15.96 -2.31 -20.70
N ALA A 107 17.19 -1.83 -20.59
CA ALA A 107 18.18 -2.35 -19.64
C ALA A 107 17.66 -2.29 -18.18
N ILE A 108 17.94 -3.33 -17.39
CA ILE A 108 17.39 -3.49 -16.05
C ILE A 108 17.71 -2.31 -15.12
N ASP A 109 18.90 -1.71 -15.20
CA ASP A 109 19.27 -0.54 -14.39
C ASP A 109 18.36 0.67 -14.67
N ARG A 110 17.93 0.84 -15.92
CA ARG A 110 17.00 1.89 -16.34
C ARG A 110 15.57 1.57 -15.90
N VAL A 111 15.16 0.30 -15.90
CA VAL A 111 13.88 -0.15 -15.32
C VAL A 111 13.83 0.22 -13.83
N PHE A 112 14.89 -0.01 -13.05
CA PHE A 112 14.95 0.41 -11.65
C PHE A 112 14.89 1.94 -11.46
N LYS A 113 15.55 2.72 -12.32
CA LYS A 113 15.44 4.19 -12.31
C LYS A 113 14.00 4.65 -12.56
N LEU A 114 13.29 4.02 -13.49
CA LEU A 114 11.88 4.29 -13.75
C LEU A 114 11.00 3.92 -12.56
N PHE A 115 11.27 2.79 -11.89
CA PHE A 115 10.55 2.36 -10.70
C PHE A 115 10.66 3.40 -9.58
N ASN A 116 11.89 3.84 -9.27
CA ASN A 116 12.14 4.86 -8.27
C ASN A 116 11.43 6.18 -8.60
N ARG A 117 11.46 6.60 -9.87
CA ARG A 117 10.78 7.81 -10.33
C ARG A 117 9.26 7.70 -10.18
N ALA A 118 8.68 6.55 -10.54
CA ALA A 118 7.24 6.30 -10.42
C ALA A 118 6.81 6.30 -8.94
N MET A 119 7.59 5.65 -8.07
CA MET A 119 7.36 5.61 -6.62
C MET A 119 7.40 7.01 -6.00
N LEU A 120 8.44 7.81 -6.30
CA LEU A 120 8.57 9.18 -5.78
C LEU A 120 7.45 10.12 -6.21
N SER A 121 6.84 9.84 -7.37
CA SER A 121 5.77 10.67 -7.94
C SER A 121 4.37 10.16 -7.60
N GLY A 122 4.24 9.05 -6.86
CA GLY A 122 2.94 8.43 -6.55
C GLY A 122 2.21 7.88 -7.79
N ALA A 123 2.92 7.60 -8.89
CA ALA A 123 2.33 7.15 -10.14
C ALA A 123 2.07 5.63 -10.11
N SER A 124 1.00 5.21 -9.40
CA SER A 124 0.68 3.81 -9.11
C SER A 124 0.73 2.90 -10.35
N ALA A 125 0.01 3.23 -11.43
CA ALA A 125 -0.03 2.39 -12.63
C ALA A 125 1.37 2.19 -13.26
N ALA A 126 2.21 3.23 -13.26
CA ALA A 126 3.58 3.15 -13.74
C ALA A 126 4.45 2.31 -12.79
N ALA A 127 4.33 2.52 -11.48
CA ALA A 127 5.06 1.74 -10.48
C ALA A 127 4.70 0.25 -10.57
N THR A 128 3.42 -0.10 -10.75
CA THR A 128 2.97 -1.48 -10.94
C THR A 128 3.54 -2.10 -12.20
N ALA A 129 3.48 -1.40 -13.35
CA ALA A 129 4.01 -1.92 -14.60
C ALA A 129 5.52 -2.21 -14.50
N VAL A 130 6.27 -1.28 -13.93
CA VAL A 130 7.72 -1.42 -13.77
C VAL A 130 8.09 -2.46 -12.70
N ALA A 131 7.36 -2.53 -11.58
CA ALA A 131 7.59 -3.54 -10.56
C ALA A 131 7.34 -4.96 -11.07
N ARG A 132 6.26 -5.17 -11.84
CA ARG A 132 5.97 -6.46 -12.50
C ARG A 132 7.12 -6.88 -13.42
N GLU A 133 7.72 -5.93 -14.13
CA GLU A 133 8.88 -6.21 -14.98
C GLU A 133 10.17 -6.49 -14.17
N ILE A 134 10.39 -5.81 -13.05
CA ILE A 134 11.55 -6.10 -12.19
C ILE A 134 11.50 -7.55 -11.70
N ILE A 135 10.33 -7.99 -11.22
CA ILE A 135 10.16 -9.37 -10.69
C ILE A 135 10.01 -10.43 -11.79
N SER A 136 9.78 -10.04 -13.05
CA SER A 136 9.71 -10.99 -14.19
C SER A 136 11.11 -11.37 -14.66
N ARG A 137 12.06 -10.45 -14.56
CA ARG A 137 13.45 -10.63 -15.03
C ARG A 137 14.34 -11.44 -14.10
N ASP A 138 13.99 -11.49 -12.82
CA ASP A 138 14.71 -12.27 -11.80
C ASP A 138 16.24 -12.04 -11.84
N SER A 139 16.64 -10.77 -11.90
CA SER A 139 18.05 -10.39 -12.08
C SER A 139 18.80 -10.50 -10.75
N PRO A 140 19.88 -11.30 -10.65
CA PRO A 140 20.62 -11.49 -9.40
C PRO A 140 21.40 -10.24 -8.95
N ASP A 141 21.77 -9.38 -9.90
CA ASP A 141 22.55 -8.16 -9.63
C ASP A 141 21.74 -7.03 -8.98
N PHE A 142 20.41 -7.18 -8.85
CA PHE A 142 19.54 -6.13 -8.36
C PHE A 142 18.61 -6.61 -7.25
N ASP A 143 18.41 -5.75 -6.25
CA ASP A 143 17.47 -5.98 -5.15
C ASP A 143 16.03 -5.80 -5.63
N ALA A 144 15.30 -6.91 -5.80
CA ALA A 144 13.89 -6.91 -6.17
C ALA A 144 12.94 -6.71 -4.97
N ALA A 145 13.44 -6.69 -3.72
CA ALA A 145 12.61 -6.56 -2.53
C ALA A 145 11.69 -5.32 -2.55
N PRO A 146 12.13 -4.11 -2.98
CA PRO A 146 11.24 -2.96 -3.10
C PRO A 146 10.07 -3.18 -4.06
N ALA A 147 10.29 -3.90 -5.16
CA ALA A 147 9.24 -4.21 -6.14
C ALA A 147 8.25 -5.23 -5.57
N TYR A 148 8.73 -6.29 -4.90
CA TYR A 148 7.86 -7.25 -4.21
C TYR A 148 7.03 -6.58 -3.12
N ARG A 149 7.64 -5.80 -2.21
CA ARG A 149 6.93 -5.03 -1.18
C ARG A 149 5.82 -4.17 -1.76
N PHE A 150 6.13 -3.44 -2.84
CA PHE A 150 5.16 -2.58 -3.49
C PHE A 150 3.97 -3.39 -4.02
N LEU A 151 4.23 -4.45 -4.78
CA LEU A 151 3.17 -5.28 -5.37
C LEU A 151 2.32 -5.97 -4.30
N ILE A 152 2.92 -6.55 -3.26
CA ILE A 152 2.19 -7.23 -2.18
C ILE A 152 1.24 -6.26 -1.47
N ARG A 153 1.71 -5.05 -1.13
CA ARG A 153 0.88 -4.05 -0.44
C ARG A 153 -0.20 -3.45 -1.35
N SER A 154 0.05 -3.41 -2.64
CA SER A 154 -0.90 -2.92 -3.64
C SER A 154 -1.89 -3.98 -4.11
N GLU A 155 -1.71 -5.25 -3.72
CA GLU A 155 -2.54 -6.36 -4.16
C GLU A 155 -3.78 -6.48 -3.25
N PRO A 156 -5.00 -6.19 -3.76
CA PRO A 156 -6.23 -6.36 -2.99
C PRO A 156 -6.62 -7.83 -2.79
N ASP A 157 -6.06 -8.76 -3.58
CA ASP A 157 -6.34 -10.18 -3.45
C ASP A 157 -5.35 -10.90 -2.53
N TYR A 158 -5.81 -11.31 -1.34
CA TYR A 158 -5.00 -12.09 -0.41
C TYR A 158 -4.37 -13.35 -1.02
N ASP A 159 -5.05 -14.07 -1.91
CA ASP A 159 -4.46 -15.27 -2.54
C ASP A 159 -3.31 -14.89 -3.48
N GLN A 160 -3.48 -13.81 -4.24
CA GLN A 160 -2.43 -13.29 -5.13
C GLN A 160 -1.30 -12.65 -4.33
N ALA A 161 -1.61 -11.98 -3.22
CA ALA A 161 -0.62 -11.42 -2.31
C ALA A 161 0.22 -12.54 -1.68
N LEU A 162 -0.40 -13.64 -1.23
CA LEU A 162 0.30 -14.83 -0.73
C LEU A 162 1.15 -15.51 -1.82
N SER A 163 0.67 -15.55 -3.07
CA SER A 163 1.44 -16.02 -4.22
C SER A 163 2.67 -15.13 -4.49
N LEU A 164 2.52 -13.81 -4.39
CA LEU A 164 3.62 -12.84 -4.51
C LEU A 164 4.62 -12.98 -3.35
N ILE A 165 4.15 -13.16 -2.11
CA ILE A 165 4.99 -13.42 -0.94
C ILE A 165 5.79 -14.72 -1.14
N SER A 166 5.15 -15.79 -1.62
CA SER A 166 5.82 -17.05 -1.91
C SER A 166 6.93 -16.90 -2.96
N ARG A 167 6.69 -16.06 -3.98
CA ARG A 167 7.73 -15.71 -4.97
C ARG A 167 8.86 -14.89 -4.35
N ALA A 168 8.53 -13.90 -3.52
CA ALA A 168 9.50 -13.06 -2.82
C ALA A 168 10.40 -13.89 -1.89
N ARG A 169 9.84 -14.87 -1.18
CA ARG A 169 10.58 -15.83 -0.34
C ARG A 169 11.61 -16.62 -1.16
N ARG A 170 11.19 -17.21 -2.28
CA ARG A 170 12.11 -17.97 -3.17
C ARG A 170 13.23 -17.09 -3.71
N TRP A 171 12.89 -15.88 -4.15
CA TRP A 171 13.89 -14.91 -4.60
C TRP A 171 14.88 -14.57 -3.48
N ALA A 172 14.40 -14.29 -2.27
CA ALA A 172 15.24 -13.97 -1.12
C ALA A 172 16.16 -15.15 -0.73
N GLU A 173 15.65 -16.37 -0.72
CA GLU A 173 16.45 -17.59 -0.47
C GLU A 173 17.57 -17.75 -1.50
N GLN A 174 17.27 -17.55 -2.79
CA GLN A 174 18.26 -17.65 -3.88
C GLN A 174 19.31 -16.55 -3.80
N ALA A 175 18.90 -15.33 -3.41
CA ALA A 175 19.78 -14.19 -3.24
C ALA A 175 20.52 -14.17 -1.89
N GLY A 176 20.30 -15.16 -1.02
CA GLY A 176 20.86 -15.19 0.34
C GLY A 176 20.39 -14.04 1.24
N GLN A 177 19.22 -13.46 0.94
CA GLN A 177 18.60 -12.38 1.69
C GLN A 177 17.77 -12.92 2.85
N PRO A 178 17.53 -12.12 3.91
CA PRO A 178 16.61 -12.45 4.99
C PRO A 178 15.21 -12.77 4.46
N ILE A 179 14.57 -13.81 5.01
CA ILE A 179 13.21 -14.20 4.62
C ILE A 179 12.14 -13.75 5.61
N GLY A 180 12.54 -13.34 6.82
CA GLY A 180 11.62 -13.05 7.90
C GLY A 180 10.61 -11.95 7.58
N GLU A 181 11.00 -10.92 6.83
CA GLU A 181 10.08 -9.86 6.39
C GLU A 181 8.86 -10.44 5.65
N TRP A 182 9.09 -11.41 4.76
CA TRP A 182 8.03 -12.04 3.98
C TRP A 182 7.13 -12.93 4.84
N VAL A 183 7.70 -13.60 5.84
CA VAL A 183 6.93 -14.39 6.83
C VAL A 183 6.06 -13.49 7.72
N LEU A 184 6.53 -12.27 8.03
CA LEU A 184 5.69 -11.29 8.73
C LEU A 184 4.52 -10.82 7.86
N SER A 185 4.75 -10.52 6.58
CA SER A 185 3.68 -10.16 5.66
C SER A 185 2.66 -11.29 5.48
N GLU A 186 3.12 -12.54 5.46
CA GLU A 186 2.25 -13.72 5.42
C GLU A 186 1.39 -13.83 6.69
N LEU A 187 2.00 -13.63 7.87
CA LEU A 187 1.29 -13.62 9.14
C LEU A 187 0.22 -12.51 9.20
N GLU A 188 0.50 -11.31 8.68
CA GLU A 188 -0.48 -10.22 8.61
C GLU A 188 -1.73 -10.63 7.82
N ILE A 189 -1.53 -11.27 6.65
CA ILE A 189 -2.63 -11.76 5.82
C ILE A 189 -3.40 -12.88 6.53
N HIS A 190 -2.71 -13.84 7.16
CA HIS A 190 -3.37 -14.93 7.87
C HIS A 190 -4.19 -14.45 9.08
N ILE A 191 -3.72 -13.41 9.80
CA ILE A 191 -4.48 -12.75 10.86
C ILE A 191 -5.74 -12.10 10.27
N ALA A 192 -5.63 -11.41 9.14
CA ALA A 192 -6.78 -10.77 8.48
C ALA A 192 -7.82 -11.79 7.96
N LEU A 193 -7.40 -13.01 7.65
CA LEU A 193 -8.24 -14.12 7.21
C LEU A 193 -8.82 -14.96 8.36
N ASP A 194 -8.43 -14.71 9.62
CA ASP A 194 -8.79 -15.52 10.79
C ASP A 194 -8.42 -17.01 10.63
N ASP A 195 -7.31 -17.30 9.92
CA ASP A 195 -6.80 -18.66 9.71
C ASP A 195 -5.81 -19.04 10.82
N ALA A 196 -6.36 -19.53 11.94
CA ALA A 196 -5.57 -19.91 13.12
C ALA A 196 -4.44 -20.92 12.80
N ALA A 197 -4.69 -21.89 11.90
CA ALA A 197 -3.70 -22.92 11.58
C ALA A 197 -2.50 -22.33 10.82
N SER A 198 -2.77 -21.37 9.92
CA SER A 198 -1.71 -20.69 9.16
C SER A 198 -1.00 -19.63 10.01
N VAL A 199 -1.70 -18.95 10.93
CA VAL A 199 -1.09 -18.08 11.95
C VAL A 199 -0.10 -18.85 12.81
N ASP A 200 -0.49 -20.00 13.36
CA ASP A 200 0.39 -20.85 14.18
C ASP A 200 1.63 -21.31 13.38
N ARG A 201 1.46 -21.64 12.10
CA ARG A 201 2.58 -22.03 11.23
C ARG A 201 3.56 -20.87 11.04
N SER A 202 3.08 -19.68 10.72
CA SER A 202 3.92 -18.49 10.53
C SER A 202 4.65 -18.11 11.83
N LEU A 203 4.01 -18.22 12.99
CA LEU A 203 4.63 -17.95 14.30
C LEU A 203 5.75 -18.95 14.64
N ASN A 204 5.54 -20.24 14.36
CA ASN A 204 6.57 -21.27 14.54
C ASN A 204 7.79 -21.02 13.64
N GLU A 205 7.55 -20.59 12.41
CA GLU A 205 8.62 -20.23 11.47
C GLU A 205 9.39 -18.98 11.95
N ILE A 206 8.71 -17.93 12.39
CA ILE A 206 9.34 -16.73 12.99
C ILE A 206 10.18 -17.10 14.22
N ALA A 207 9.68 -18.01 15.06
CA ALA A 207 10.41 -18.49 16.23
C ALA A 207 11.70 -19.24 15.85
N ALA A 208 11.70 -19.97 14.73
CA ALA A 208 12.91 -20.60 14.19
C ALA A 208 13.87 -19.56 13.59
N LEU A 209 13.36 -18.53 12.92
CA LEU A 209 14.16 -17.49 12.27
C LEU A 209 14.84 -16.54 13.25
N ARG A 210 14.34 -16.38 14.48
CA ARG A 210 14.89 -15.45 15.49
C ARG A 210 16.40 -15.56 15.73
N VAL A 211 16.98 -16.75 15.53
CA VAL A 211 18.42 -16.99 15.71
C VAL A 211 19.23 -16.41 14.56
N LYS A 212 18.68 -16.47 13.33
CA LYS A 212 19.32 -15.98 12.11
C LYS A 212 19.03 -14.50 11.86
N GLU A 213 17.84 -14.05 12.24
CA GLU A 213 17.33 -12.70 11.97
C GLU A 213 16.91 -12.03 13.30
N PRO A 214 17.84 -11.36 14.00
CA PRO A 214 17.52 -10.68 15.25
C PRO A 214 16.52 -9.55 14.99
N GLY A 215 15.47 -9.47 15.83
CA GLY A 215 14.41 -8.47 15.73
C GLY A 215 13.12 -8.97 15.06
N ILE A 216 13.14 -10.10 14.35
CA ILE A 216 11.94 -10.62 13.68
C ILE A 216 10.84 -11.03 14.67
N ALA A 217 11.23 -11.61 15.81
CA ALA A 217 10.29 -11.98 16.86
C ALA A 217 9.65 -10.75 17.52
N GLU A 218 10.42 -9.67 17.73
CA GLU A 218 9.89 -8.42 18.27
C GLU A 218 8.89 -7.77 17.31
N ALA A 219 9.18 -7.79 16.01
CA ALA A 219 8.26 -7.32 14.99
C ALA A 219 6.94 -8.12 14.98
N ALA A 220 7.01 -9.44 15.11
CA ALA A 220 5.83 -10.30 15.24
C ALA A 220 5.02 -9.97 16.50
N TYR A 221 5.67 -9.79 17.66
CA TYR A 221 4.98 -9.41 18.90
C TYR A 221 4.26 -8.06 18.78
N ARG A 222 4.93 -7.05 18.20
CA ARG A 222 4.31 -5.74 17.95
C ARG A 222 3.08 -5.85 17.05
N MET A 223 3.14 -6.70 16.04
CA MET A 223 2.02 -6.92 15.12
C MET A 223 0.84 -7.59 15.82
N LEU A 224 1.08 -8.67 16.57
CA LEU A 224 0.03 -9.36 17.33
C LEU A 224 -0.61 -8.47 18.40
N TYR A 225 0.18 -7.58 19.00
CA TYR A 225 -0.33 -6.56 19.92
C TYR A 225 -1.23 -5.54 19.19
N ALA A 226 -0.77 -5.04 18.05
CA ALA A 226 -1.54 -4.08 17.24
C ALA A 226 -2.84 -4.67 16.68
N SER A 227 -2.88 -5.97 16.41
CA SER A 227 -4.08 -6.68 15.97
C SER A 227 -5.03 -7.07 17.11
N GLY A 228 -4.68 -6.77 18.37
CA GLY A 228 -5.47 -7.11 19.54
C GLY A 228 -5.49 -8.61 19.89
N LEU A 229 -4.63 -9.41 19.24
CA LEU A 229 -4.49 -10.85 19.53
C LEU A 229 -3.66 -11.09 20.81
N LEU A 230 -2.84 -10.12 21.20
CA LEU A 230 -2.20 -10.07 22.50
C LEU A 230 -2.80 -8.92 23.31
N GLU A 231 -3.37 -9.23 24.48
CA GLU A 231 -3.65 -8.21 25.47
C GLU A 231 -2.31 -7.60 25.94
N PRO A 232 -2.26 -6.30 26.26
CA PRO A 232 -1.16 -5.78 27.05
C PRO A 232 -1.06 -6.68 28.27
N GLN A 233 0.11 -7.27 28.48
CA GLN A 233 0.40 -7.84 29.78
C GLN A 233 0.28 -6.66 30.74
N GLN A 234 -0.91 -6.48 31.32
CA GLN A 234 -1.01 -5.90 32.63
C GLN A 234 0.03 -6.66 33.42
N PRO A 235 1.00 -6.00 34.05
CA PRO A 235 1.93 -6.69 34.92
C PRO A 235 1.04 -7.47 35.88
N THR A 236 0.95 -8.78 35.66
CA THR A 236 0.31 -9.66 36.61
C THR A 236 1.23 -9.51 37.79
N LEU A 237 0.81 -8.67 38.74
CA LEU A 237 1.37 -8.66 40.07
C LEU A 237 1.25 -10.11 40.49
N ARG A 238 2.33 -10.88 40.30
CA ARG A 238 2.52 -12.15 40.97
C ARG A 238 2.32 -11.77 42.41
N THR A 239 1.17 -12.12 42.94
CA THR A 239 0.84 -11.94 44.34
C THR A 239 1.88 -12.77 45.07
N ALA A 240 2.94 -12.09 45.50
CA ALA A 240 3.81 -12.61 46.52
C ALA A 240 2.92 -13.02 47.70
N PRO A 241 3.15 -14.17 48.34
CA PRO A 241 2.38 -14.54 49.51
C PRO A 241 2.43 -13.39 50.54
N PRO A 242 1.31 -13.10 51.22
CA PRO A 242 1.19 -11.89 52.03
C PRO A 242 2.21 -11.90 53.17
N ALA A 243 3.08 -10.88 53.17
CA ALA A 243 3.86 -10.53 54.34
C ALA A 243 2.90 -9.92 55.40
N PRO A 244 3.08 -10.22 56.70
CA PRO A 244 2.17 -9.76 57.72
C PRO A 244 2.20 -8.23 57.84
N ALA A 245 1.01 -7.66 57.96
CA ALA A 245 0.75 -6.24 57.99
C ALA A 245 1.34 -5.54 59.22
N ALA A 246 2.04 -4.43 58.99
CA ALA A 246 2.22 -3.39 59.99
C ALA A 246 1.29 -2.21 59.63
N VAL A 247 0.35 -1.93 60.52
CA VAL A 247 -0.57 -0.78 60.54
C VAL A 247 -0.06 0.23 61.58
N PRO A 248 -0.53 1.48 61.60
CA PRO A 248 -0.67 2.47 60.52
C PRO A 248 -0.05 3.82 60.95
N THR A 249 0.07 4.80 60.05
CA THR A 249 -0.17 6.21 60.43
C THR A 249 -0.78 6.98 59.26
N SER A 250 -2.01 7.41 59.48
CA SER A 250 -2.86 8.20 58.61
C SER A 250 -2.61 9.69 58.84
N ARG A 251 -2.42 10.46 57.76
CA ARG A 251 -2.94 11.83 57.65
C ARG A 251 -3.40 12.11 56.23
N LEU A 252 -4.71 12.13 56.08
CA LEU A 252 -5.47 12.67 54.95
C LEU A 252 -5.17 14.16 54.76
N TRP A 253 -5.02 14.59 53.50
CA TRP A 253 -5.55 15.88 53.02
C TRP A 253 -5.72 15.87 51.50
N THR A 254 -6.92 16.19 51.01
CA THR A 254 -7.26 16.47 49.59
C THR A 254 -7.71 17.93 49.43
N PRO A 255 -7.66 18.51 48.21
CA PRO A 255 -7.41 19.93 48.00
C PRO A 255 -8.68 20.77 47.73
N SER A 256 -8.79 21.97 48.35
CA SER A 256 -9.71 23.02 47.92
C SER A 256 -9.28 24.45 48.37
N GLU A 257 -9.14 25.31 47.35
CA GLU A 257 -9.21 26.78 47.21
C GLU A 257 -8.16 27.81 47.80
N PRO A 258 -7.85 28.88 47.03
CA PRO A 258 -6.99 30.05 47.40
C PRO A 258 -7.87 31.24 47.92
N PRO A 259 -7.42 32.51 48.20
CA PRO A 259 -6.12 33.19 47.96
C PRO A 259 -5.57 34.08 49.13
N GLY A 260 -4.33 34.59 49.02
CA GLY A 260 -3.86 35.80 49.75
C GLY A 260 -2.39 35.81 50.24
N PRO A 261 -1.56 36.86 49.99
CA PRO A 261 -0.08 36.89 50.16
C PRO A 261 0.38 37.61 51.45
N PRO A 262 1.68 37.93 51.72
CA PRO A 262 2.96 37.60 51.06
C PRO A 262 4.07 37.07 52.00
N ALA A 263 5.15 36.51 51.45
CA ALA A 263 6.54 36.81 51.86
C ALA A 263 7.54 36.19 50.87
N ALA A 264 8.48 37.03 50.44
CA ALA A 264 9.45 36.82 49.39
C ALA A 264 10.59 35.85 49.76
N ALA A 265 11.18 35.18 48.75
CA ALA A 265 12.59 35.39 48.38
C ALA A 265 13.02 34.52 47.18
N GLY A 266 13.39 35.18 46.07
CA GLY A 266 14.45 34.81 45.10
C GLY A 266 14.11 33.67 44.11
N GLY A 267 13.77 33.93 42.85
CA GLY A 267 14.71 34.33 41.78
C GLY A 267 15.20 33.08 41.03
N LYS A 268 14.82 32.76 39.79
CA LYS A 268 14.96 33.52 38.54
C LYS A 268 13.93 33.04 37.50
N LYS A 269 13.47 33.96 36.63
CA LYS A 269 12.50 33.71 35.55
C LYS A 269 13.13 33.04 34.30
N PRO A 270 12.29 32.38 33.47
CA PRO A 270 12.67 31.63 32.27
C PRO A 270 12.66 32.49 31.00
N VAL A 271 13.36 32.03 29.96
CA VAL A 271 13.27 32.58 28.59
C VAL A 271 12.55 31.56 27.70
N ILE A 272 11.33 31.88 27.32
CA ILE A 272 10.61 31.37 26.14
C ILE A 272 10.42 32.57 25.25
N TRP A 273 10.94 32.56 24.02
CA TRP A 273 10.42 33.36 22.91
C TRP A 273 10.71 32.63 21.60
N THR A 274 9.64 32.30 20.88
CA THR A 274 9.62 32.05 19.44
C THR A 274 8.68 33.10 18.84
N PRO A 275 9.08 33.87 17.82
CA PRO A 275 8.14 34.46 16.87
C PRO A 275 7.68 33.42 15.84
#